data_AF-A0A0C1L068-F1
#
_entry.id   AF-A0A0C1L068-F1
#
_cell.length_a   1.000
_cell.length_b   1.000
_cell.length_c   1.000
_cell.angle_alpha   90.00
_cell.angle_beta   90.00
_cell.angle_gamma   90.00
#
_symmetry.space_group_name_H-M   'P 1'
#
loop_
_entity.id
_entity.type
_entity.pdbx_description
1 polymer ?
#
loop_
_entity_poly.entity_id
_entity_poly.type
_entity_poly.pdbx_seq_one_letter_code
_entity_poly.pdbx_strand_id
1 'polypeptide(L)'
;MQDFNLYFGLGVEHILTWDALDHILFVTALCLRYKFSDWKKVAVLVTAFTIGHSITLILSVLGYVSVPVAWIEFLIPLTIAGTALNNLFFKPKQINNKLPLIYFFALFFGMIHGLAYANLLLDLEGSDRITSHLLAFNLGIEVAQLLVVTVVLLLSFIFVEKLKTVQRLWIGVLSGLILLFSLKMAIERIPEIQKHTYTKQQ
;
A
#
# COMPACT_ATOMS: atom_id res chain seq x y z
N MET A 1 14.67 1.23 -23.94
CA MET A 1 13.35 0.57 -23.92
C MET A 1 13.39 -0.75 -23.18
N GLN A 2 14.45 -1.58 -23.31
CA GLN A 2 14.62 -2.78 -22.47
C GLN A 2 14.65 -2.47 -20.97
N ASP A 3 15.43 -1.48 -20.54
CA ASP A 3 15.51 -1.10 -19.12
C ASP A 3 14.15 -0.65 -18.56
N PHE A 4 13.42 0.20 -19.29
CA PHE A 4 12.10 0.67 -18.86
C PHE A 4 11.12 -0.49 -18.62
N ASN A 5 11.03 -1.44 -19.54
CA ASN A 5 10.12 -2.58 -19.40
C ASN A 5 10.51 -3.47 -18.22
N LEU A 6 11.81 -3.62 -17.95
CA LEU A 6 12.31 -4.37 -16.81
C LEU A 6 11.88 -3.71 -15.50
N TYR A 7 12.15 -2.42 -15.31
CA TYR A 7 11.78 -1.71 -14.08
C TYR A 7 10.27 -1.55 -13.91
N PHE A 8 9.53 -1.37 -15.00
CA PHE A 8 8.07 -1.41 -14.99
C PHE A 8 7.56 -2.78 -14.52
N GLY A 9 8.14 -3.87 -15.05
CA GLY A 9 7.84 -5.24 -14.61
C GLY A 9 8.14 -5.46 -13.14
N LEU A 10 9.30 -5.01 -12.66
CA LEU A 10 9.67 -5.05 -11.24
C LEU A 10 8.64 -4.30 -10.36
N GLY A 11 8.14 -3.16 -10.82
CA GLY A 11 7.09 -2.41 -10.11
C GLY A 11 5.76 -3.16 -10.03
N VAL A 12 5.39 -3.86 -11.10
CA VAL A 12 4.19 -4.71 -11.11
C VAL A 12 4.36 -5.92 -10.18
N GLU A 13 5.49 -6.63 -10.29
CA GLU A 13 5.82 -7.77 -9.45
C GLU A 13 5.92 -7.38 -7.98
N HIS A 14 6.47 -6.19 -7.68
CA HIS A 14 6.52 -5.63 -6.34
C HIS A 14 5.15 -5.42 -5.70
N ILE A 15 4.05 -5.43 -6.44
CA ILE A 15 2.69 -5.34 -5.86
C ILE A 15 1.98 -6.69 -5.88
N LEU A 16 2.25 -7.53 -6.89
CA LEU A 16 1.52 -8.78 -7.12
C LEU A 16 2.18 -10.02 -6.48
N THR A 17 3.37 -9.89 -5.90
CA THR A 17 4.07 -10.98 -5.21
C THR A 17 3.64 -11.13 -3.75
N TRP A 18 3.90 -12.32 -3.18
CA TRP A 18 3.56 -12.65 -1.79
C TRP A 18 4.28 -11.79 -0.76
N ASP A 19 5.49 -11.32 -1.06
CA ASP A 19 6.25 -10.42 -0.18
C ASP A 19 5.60 -9.03 -0.08
N ALA A 20 4.70 -8.71 -1.01
CA ALA A 20 4.02 -7.43 -1.13
C ALA A 20 2.55 -7.44 -0.70
N LEU A 21 2.15 -8.45 0.07
CA LEU A 21 0.79 -8.53 0.64
C LEU A 21 0.38 -7.26 1.36
N ASP A 22 1.33 -6.51 1.92
CA ASP A 22 1.11 -5.20 2.55
C ASP A 22 0.37 -4.23 1.63
N HIS A 23 0.80 -4.09 0.37
CA HIS A 23 0.19 -3.20 -0.61
C HIS A 23 -1.23 -3.64 -0.98
N ILE A 24 -1.43 -4.95 -1.18
CA ILE A 24 -2.75 -5.51 -1.51
C ILE A 24 -3.71 -5.30 -0.34
N LEU A 25 -3.29 -5.60 0.89
CA LEU A 25 -4.09 -5.42 2.10
C LEU A 25 -4.43 -3.94 2.33
N PHE A 26 -3.46 -3.06 2.12
CA PHE A 26 -3.64 -1.61 2.25
C PHE A 26 -4.64 -1.06 1.23
N VAL A 27 -4.42 -1.33 -0.07
CA VAL A 27 -5.32 -0.89 -1.15
C VAL A 27 -6.72 -1.47 -0.94
N THR A 28 -6.82 -2.74 -0.57
CA THR A 28 -8.10 -3.37 -0.25
C THR A 28 -8.80 -2.63 0.88
N ALA A 29 -8.11 -2.39 2.01
CA ALA A 29 -8.67 -1.66 3.14
C ALA A 29 -9.16 -0.26 2.74
N LEU A 30 -8.41 0.49 1.93
CA LEU A 30 -8.85 1.79 1.45
C LEU A 30 -10.10 1.71 0.56
N CYS A 31 -10.18 0.71 -0.32
CA CYS A 31 -11.23 0.59 -1.32
C CYS A 31 -12.58 0.12 -0.75
N LEU A 32 -12.58 -0.66 0.34
CA LEU A 32 -13.79 -1.31 0.87
C LEU A 32 -14.97 -0.37 1.15
N ARG A 33 -14.68 0.89 1.51
CA ARG A 33 -15.70 1.90 1.80
C ARG A 33 -16.35 2.53 0.57
N TYR A 34 -15.78 2.32 -0.61
CA TYR A 34 -16.19 2.93 -1.87
C TYR A 34 -17.04 1.96 -2.69
N LYS A 35 -17.94 2.52 -3.50
CA LYS A 35 -18.71 1.75 -4.48
C LYS A 35 -18.05 1.83 -5.85
N PHE A 36 -18.49 0.99 -6.78
CA PHE A 36 -18.01 1.03 -8.16
C PHE A 36 -18.21 2.41 -8.81
N SER A 37 -19.27 3.13 -8.45
CA SER A 37 -19.53 4.51 -8.89
C SER A 37 -18.47 5.53 -8.42
N ASP A 38 -17.72 5.22 -7.36
CA ASP A 38 -16.70 6.10 -6.77
C ASP A 38 -15.29 5.83 -7.31
N TRP A 39 -15.14 5.05 -8.39
CA TRP A 39 -13.83 4.65 -8.93
C TRP A 39 -12.85 5.81 -9.13
N LYS A 40 -13.33 6.99 -9.54
CA LYS A 40 -12.48 8.19 -9.70
C LYS A 40 -11.85 8.64 -8.38
N LYS A 41 -12.61 8.58 -7.28
CA LYS A 41 -12.12 8.95 -5.94
C LYS A 41 -11.04 7.97 -5.50
N VAL A 42 -11.25 6.68 -5.78
CA VAL A 42 -10.30 5.62 -5.43
C VAL A 42 -9.03 5.74 -6.27
N ALA A 43 -9.13 6.03 -7.57
CA ALA A 43 -7.98 6.27 -8.44
C ALA A 43 -7.12 7.42 -7.91
N VAL A 44 -7.73 8.56 -7.55
CA VAL A 44 -6.99 9.69 -6.93
C VAL A 44 -6.32 9.28 -5.61
N LEU A 45 -6.95 8.39 -4.84
CA LEU A 45 -6.41 7.87 -3.59
C LEU A 45 -5.17 7.00 -3.81
N VAL A 46 -5.21 6.12 -4.82
CA VAL A 46 -4.07 5.29 -5.21
C VAL A 46 -2.95 6.15 -5.77
N THR A 47 -3.26 7.08 -6.68
CA THR A 47 -2.26 8.00 -7.21
C THR A 47 -1.61 8.85 -6.11
N ALA A 48 -2.38 9.31 -5.12
CA ALA A 48 -1.83 10.02 -3.96
C ALA A 48 -0.84 9.13 -3.17
N PHE A 49 -1.16 7.86 -2.96
CA PHE A 49 -0.24 6.90 -2.35
C PHE A 49 1.03 6.72 -3.20
N THR A 50 0.90 6.50 -4.51
CA THR A 50 2.04 6.33 -5.42
C THR A 50 2.93 7.57 -5.46
N ILE A 51 2.35 8.77 -5.42
CA ILE A 51 3.10 10.03 -5.32
C ILE A 51 3.91 10.07 -4.02
N GLY A 52 3.29 9.76 -2.88
CA GLY A 52 3.98 9.73 -1.59
C GLY A 52 5.14 8.74 -1.58
N HIS A 53 4.87 7.54 -2.10
CA HIS A 53 5.85 6.47 -2.28
C HIS A 53 7.04 6.91 -3.13
N SER A 54 6.77 7.50 -4.29
CA SER A 54 7.78 7.99 -5.23
C SER A 54 8.70 9.03 -4.58
N ILE A 55 8.11 9.97 -3.83
CA ILE A 55 8.87 11.04 -3.16
C ILE A 55 9.90 10.46 -2.19
N THR A 56 9.46 9.59 -1.27
CA THR A 56 10.37 9.00 -0.28
C THR A 56 11.36 8.02 -0.86
N LEU A 57 10.96 7.29 -1.92
CA LEU A 57 11.85 6.38 -2.62
C LEU A 57 13.02 7.16 -3.25
N ILE A 58 12.72 8.25 -3.97
CA ILE A 58 13.74 9.12 -4.57
C ILE A 58 14.63 9.74 -3.47
N LEU A 59 14.03 10.27 -2.40
CA LEU A 59 14.79 10.88 -1.31
C LEU A 59 15.72 9.89 -0.62
N SER A 60 15.29 8.64 -0.46
CA SER A 60 16.10 7.59 0.16
C SER A 60 17.21 7.10 -0.77
N VAL A 61 16.95 6.94 -2.07
CA VAL A 61 17.96 6.56 -3.06
C VAL A 61 19.01 7.67 -3.23
N LEU A 62 18.62 8.95 -3.16
CA LEU A 62 19.56 10.08 -3.17
C LEU A 62 20.32 10.26 -1.84
N GLY A 63 20.03 9.47 -0.82
CA GLY A 63 20.68 9.53 0.49
C GLY A 63 20.24 10.68 1.40
N TYR A 64 19.16 11.40 1.06
CA TYR A 64 18.63 12.48 1.90
C TYR A 64 17.83 11.99 3.10
N VAL A 65 17.23 10.81 3.00
CA VAL A 65 16.45 10.19 4.08
C VAL A 65 16.99 8.79 4.32
N SER A 66 17.36 8.49 5.56
CA SER A 66 17.75 7.15 5.98
C SER A 66 17.02 6.82 7.28
N VAL A 67 16.15 5.81 7.21
CA VAL A 67 15.40 5.29 8.36
C VAL A 67 15.71 3.79 8.45
N PRO A 68 15.94 3.23 9.65
CA PRO A 68 16.22 1.81 9.77
C PRO A 68 15.06 0.96 9.22
N VAL A 69 15.37 -0.01 8.37
CA VAL A 69 14.39 -0.89 7.70
C VAL A 69 13.43 -1.54 8.69
N ALA A 70 13.94 -1.98 9.85
CA ALA A 70 13.13 -2.56 10.92
C ALA A 70 11.95 -1.66 11.38
N TRP A 71 12.16 -0.34 11.45
CA TRP A 71 11.10 0.58 11.81
C TRP A 71 10.09 0.77 10.68
N ILE A 72 10.56 0.79 9.43
CA ILE A 72 9.69 0.94 8.27
C ILE A 72 8.78 -0.30 8.12
N GLU A 73 9.37 -1.49 8.20
CA GLU A 73 8.67 -2.77 8.13
C GLU A 73 7.65 -2.96 9.26
N PHE A 74 7.88 -2.36 10.42
CA PHE A 74 6.93 -2.32 11.52
C PHE A 74 5.79 -1.31 11.30
N LEU A 75 6.12 -0.13 10.77
CA LEU A 75 5.15 0.95 10.55
C LEU A 75 4.16 0.62 9.43
N ILE A 76 4.60 -0.04 8.36
CA ILE A 76 3.74 -0.46 7.24
C ILE A 76 2.48 -1.22 7.74
N PRO A 77 2.58 -2.38 8.42
CA PRO A 77 1.42 -3.11 8.89
C PRO A 77 0.61 -2.33 9.94
N LEU A 78 1.24 -1.42 10.69
CA LEU A 78 0.52 -0.54 11.62
C LEU A 78 -0.40 0.45 10.88
N THR A 79 0.04 1.01 9.74
CA THR A 79 -0.81 1.87 8.91
C THR A 79 -1.99 1.12 8.29
N ILE A 80 -1.78 -0.15 7.91
CA ILE A 80 -2.84 -1.05 7.43
C ILE A 80 -3.84 -1.34 8.56
N ALA A 81 -3.35 -1.68 9.75
CA ALA A 81 -4.17 -1.92 10.93
C ALA A 81 -5.02 -0.69 11.28
N GLY A 82 -4.43 0.51 11.27
CA GLY A 82 -5.14 1.76 11.50
C GLY A 82 -6.25 2.02 10.46
N THR A 83 -5.98 1.73 9.18
CA THR A 83 -6.96 1.86 8.09
C THR A 83 -8.11 0.88 8.26
N ALA A 84 -7.81 -0.38 8.55
CA ALA A 84 -8.79 -1.42 8.80
C ALA A 84 -9.65 -1.13 10.04
N LEU A 85 -9.02 -0.66 11.12
CA LEU A 85 -9.71 -0.25 12.34
C LEU A 85 -10.67 0.92 12.07
N ASN A 86 -10.22 1.93 11.33
CA ASN A 86 -11.07 3.07 10.93
C ASN A 86 -12.30 2.60 10.11
N ASN A 87 -12.16 1.57 9.27
CA ASN A 87 -13.27 1.00 8.54
C ASN A 87 -14.30 0.29 9.43
N LEU A 88 -13.90 -0.31 10.56
CA LEU A 88 -14.83 -0.94 11.50
C LEU A 88 -15.79 0.08 12.14
N PHE A 89 -15.34 1.32 12.29
CA PHE A 89 -16.16 2.43 12.80
C PHE A 89 -16.95 3.17 11.71
N PHE A 90 -16.83 2.76 10.44
CA PHE A 90 -17.49 3.41 9.31
C PHE A 90 -19.02 3.29 9.39
N LYS A 91 -19.72 4.43 9.17
CA LYS A 91 -21.17 4.52 9.10
C LYS A 91 -21.62 4.94 7.69
N PRO A 92 -22.43 4.14 6.96
CA PRO A 92 -22.78 4.39 5.54
C PRO A 92 -23.42 5.75 5.23
N LYS A 93 -24.07 6.40 6.21
CA LYS A 93 -24.72 7.71 6.04
C LYS A 93 -23.78 8.92 6.14
N GLN A 94 -22.50 8.72 6.48
CA GLN A 94 -21.59 9.78 6.89
C GLN A 94 -20.46 10.03 5.87
N ILE A 95 -20.78 10.07 4.57
CA ILE A 95 -19.87 10.64 3.57
C ILE A 95 -20.05 12.17 3.63
N ASN A 96 -19.57 12.78 4.71
CA ASN A 96 -19.45 14.23 4.78
C ASN A 96 -18.36 14.68 3.80
N ASN A 97 -18.59 15.82 3.15
CA ASN A 97 -17.73 16.48 2.15
C ASN A 97 -16.33 16.90 2.64
N LYS A 98 -15.84 16.38 3.78
CA LYS A 98 -14.46 16.55 4.23
C LYS A 98 -13.56 15.58 3.47
N LEU A 99 -13.39 15.85 2.17
CA LEU A 99 -12.50 15.13 1.29
C LEU A 99 -10.99 15.19 1.66
N PRO A 100 -10.39 16.17 2.39
CA PRO A 100 -8.92 16.29 2.36
C PRO A 100 -8.16 15.25 3.20
N LEU A 101 -8.76 14.71 4.27
CA LEU A 101 -7.96 13.95 5.25
C LEU A 101 -7.56 12.55 4.76
N ILE A 102 -8.42 11.87 4.00
CA ILE A 102 -8.12 10.51 3.53
C ILE A 102 -7.05 10.49 2.44
N TYR A 103 -7.02 11.51 1.57
CA TYR A 103 -5.95 11.65 0.57
C TYR A 103 -4.62 12.02 1.24
N PHE A 104 -4.66 12.85 2.31
CA PHE A 104 -3.48 13.12 3.11
C PHE A 104 -2.92 11.84 3.74
N PHE A 105 -3.77 11.00 4.35
CA PHE A 105 -3.32 9.72 4.89
C PHE A 105 -2.80 8.77 3.81
N ALA A 106 -3.43 8.71 2.63
CA ALA A 106 -2.94 7.90 1.52
C ALA A 106 -1.54 8.33 1.07
N LEU A 107 -1.32 9.64 0.90
CA LEU A 107 -0.02 10.23 0.60
C LEU A 107 1.01 9.88 1.68
N PHE A 108 0.66 10.10 2.95
CA PHE A 108 1.55 9.85 4.09
C PHE A 108 1.90 8.36 4.25
N PHE A 109 0.94 7.46 4.05
CA PHE A 109 1.20 6.02 4.10
C PHE A 109 2.06 5.57 2.90
N GLY A 110 1.84 6.17 1.72
CA GLY A 110 2.71 5.99 0.56
C GLY A 110 4.16 6.34 0.88
N MET A 111 4.38 7.48 1.55
CA MET A 111 5.72 7.89 2.00
C MET A 111 6.39 6.84 2.91
N ILE A 112 5.66 6.24 3.84
CA ILE A 112 6.22 5.19 4.70
C ILE A 112 6.62 3.97 3.87
N HIS A 113 5.77 3.54 2.92
CA HIS A 113 6.05 2.37 2.09
C HIS A 113 7.26 2.58 1.17
N GLY A 114 7.41 3.78 0.59
CA GLY A 114 8.51 4.09 -0.32
C GLY A 114 9.89 4.04 0.32
N LEU A 115 9.98 4.15 1.64
CA LEU A 115 11.26 4.00 2.37
C LEU A 115 11.74 2.54 2.43
N ALA A 116 10.84 1.56 2.37
CA ALA A 116 11.20 0.15 2.56
C ALA A 116 12.04 -0.40 1.40
N TYR A 117 11.76 0.06 0.18
CA TYR A 117 12.29 -0.54 -1.05
C TYR A 117 13.54 0.17 -1.60
N ALA A 118 13.93 1.30 -1.01
CA ALA A 118 15.05 2.10 -1.49
C ALA A 118 16.40 1.37 -1.44
N ASN A 119 16.63 0.56 -0.41
CA ASN A 119 17.89 -0.18 -0.26
C ASN A 119 18.06 -1.25 -1.35
N LEU A 120 16.96 -1.87 -1.80
CA LEU A 120 17.01 -2.90 -2.85
C LEU A 120 17.38 -2.31 -4.22
N LEU A 121 16.89 -1.10 -4.52
CA LEU A 121 17.17 -0.40 -5.78
C LEU A 121 18.60 0.17 -5.82
N LEU A 122 19.14 0.61 -4.67
CA LEU A 122 20.52 1.07 -4.56
C LEU A 122 21.54 -0.01 -4.92
N ASP A 123 21.24 -1.27 -4.58
CA ASP A 123 22.11 -2.42 -4.90
C ASP A 123 22.09 -2.81 -6.39
N LEU A 124 21.11 -2.34 -7.15
CA LEU A 124 20.89 -2.72 -8.55
C LEU A 124 21.44 -1.69 -9.57
N GLU A 125 21.86 -0.49 -9.15
CA GLU A 125 22.13 0.62 -10.08
C GLU A 125 23.56 1.20 -10.05
N GLY A 126 24.08 1.47 -11.25
CA GLY A 126 25.12 2.48 -11.50
C GLY A 126 24.47 3.83 -11.85
N SER A 127 25.03 4.91 -11.31
CA SER A 127 24.48 6.27 -11.11
C SER A 127 23.71 6.98 -12.26
N ASP A 128 23.79 6.53 -13.51
CA ASP A 128 23.54 7.43 -14.64
C ASP A 128 22.08 7.46 -15.12
N ARG A 129 21.18 6.58 -14.63
CA ARG A 129 19.78 6.48 -15.11
C ARG A 129 18.69 6.28 -14.04
N ILE A 130 19.06 6.40 -12.77
CA ILE A 130 18.23 6.13 -11.58
C ILE A 130 16.82 6.73 -11.69
N THR A 131 16.70 8.00 -12.07
CA THR A 131 15.40 8.69 -12.13
C THR A 131 14.43 8.07 -13.14
N SER A 132 14.94 7.61 -14.28
CA SER A 132 14.12 6.98 -15.33
C SER A 132 13.64 5.59 -14.93
N HIS A 133 14.48 4.84 -14.20
CA HIS A 133 14.15 3.52 -13.67
C HIS A 133 13.16 3.61 -12.51
N LEU A 134 13.34 4.57 -11.60
CA LEU A 134 12.38 4.86 -10.53
C LEU A 134 11.01 5.28 -11.09
N LEU A 135 10.98 6.06 -12.18
CA LEU A 135 9.73 6.43 -12.83
C LEU A 135 9.03 5.19 -13.42
N ALA A 136 9.76 4.35 -14.16
CA ALA A 136 9.22 3.11 -14.73
C ALA A 136 8.65 2.18 -13.64
N PHE A 137 9.40 2.03 -12.53
CA PHE A 137 9.00 1.25 -11.37
C PHE A 137 7.71 1.76 -10.72
N ASN A 138 7.60 3.06 -10.44
CA ASN A 138 6.37 3.63 -9.85
C ASN A 138 5.16 3.57 -10.79
N LEU A 139 5.37 3.67 -12.12
CA LEU A 139 4.29 3.42 -13.09
C LEU A 139 3.82 1.96 -13.04
N GLY A 140 4.73 1.01 -12.88
CA GLY A 140 4.39 -0.41 -12.68
C GLY A 140 3.55 -0.62 -11.42
N ILE A 141 3.95 0.03 -10.31
CA ILE A 141 3.19 0.04 -9.05
C ILE A 141 1.78 0.58 -9.26
N GLU A 142 1.63 1.76 -9.87
CA GLU A 142 0.30 2.39 -10.06
C GLU A 142 -0.63 1.50 -10.88
N VAL A 143 -0.12 0.89 -11.96
CA VAL A 143 -0.89 -0.04 -12.81
C VAL A 143 -1.33 -1.27 -12.02
N ALA A 144 -0.43 -1.88 -11.25
CA ALA A 144 -0.76 -3.05 -10.44
C ALA A 144 -1.77 -2.70 -9.32
N GLN A 145 -1.62 -1.54 -8.67
CA GLN A 145 -2.57 -1.08 -7.67
C GLN A 145 -3.96 -0.84 -8.28
N LEU A 146 -4.05 -0.20 -9.44
CA LEU A 146 -5.32 0.03 -10.15
C LEU A 146 -6.00 -1.28 -10.58
N LEU A 147 -5.21 -2.31 -10.93
CA LEU A 147 -5.72 -3.65 -11.18
C LEU A 147 -6.36 -4.24 -9.91
N VAL A 148 -5.67 -4.17 -8.77
CA VAL A 148 -6.20 -4.62 -7.46
C VAL A 148 -7.47 -3.84 -7.09
N VAL A 149 -7.47 -2.52 -7.26
CA VAL A 149 -8.66 -1.66 -7.04
C VAL A 149 -9.84 -2.16 -7.85
N THR A 150 -9.63 -2.45 -9.13
CA THR A 150 -10.70 -2.88 -10.03
C THR A 150 -11.29 -4.22 -9.55
N VAL A 151 -10.45 -5.18 -9.17
CA VAL A 151 -10.90 -6.45 -8.60
C VAL A 151 -11.70 -6.24 -7.31
N VAL A 152 -11.21 -5.42 -6.37
CA VAL A 152 -11.89 -5.15 -5.09
C VAL A 152 -13.23 -4.44 -5.29
N LEU A 153 -13.31 -3.47 -6.21
CA LEU A 153 -14.55 -2.77 -6.52
C LEU A 153 -15.57 -3.69 -7.22
N LEU A 154 -15.11 -4.59 -8.11
CA LEU A 154 -15.98 -5.59 -8.73
C LEU A 154 -16.54 -6.58 -7.71
N LEU A 155 -15.71 -7.07 -6.79
CA LEU A 155 -16.17 -7.92 -5.68
C LEU A 155 -17.18 -7.18 -4.81
N SER A 156 -16.89 -5.93 -4.45
CA SER A 156 -17.82 -5.11 -3.65
C SER A 156 -19.14 -4.88 -4.39
N PHE A 157 -19.12 -4.65 -5.70
CA PHE A 157 -20.32 -4.56 -6.53
C PHE A 157 -21.15 -5.86 -6.50
N ILE A 158 -20.51 -7.01 -6.66
CA ILE A 158 -21.19 -8.32 -6.62
C ILE A 158 -21.83 -8.55 -5.25
N PHE A 159 -21.08 -8.42 -4.15
CA PHE A 159 -21.58 -8.76 -2.83
C PHE A 159 -22.58 -7.74 -2.27
N VAL A 160 -22.31 -6.44 -2.44
CA VAL A 160 -23.15 -5.38 -1.86
C VAL A 160 -24.35 -5.05 -2.74
N GLU A 161 -24.17 -5.00 -4.06
CA GLU A 161 -25.25 -4.56 -4.98
C GLU A 161 -26.02 -5.72 -5.59
N LYS A 162 -25.36 -6.78 -6.05
CA LYS A 162 -26.04 -7.95 -6.66
C LYS A 162 -26.59 -8.91 -5.61
N LEU A 163 -25.77 -9.31 -4.64
CA LEU A 163 -26.16 -10.24 -3.56
C LEU A 163 -26.86 -9.53 -2.38
N LYS A 164 -26.97 -8.19 -2.42
CA LYS A 164 -27.63 -7.36 -1.41
C LYS A 164 -27.11 -7.59 0.02
N THR A 165 -25.84 -7.95 0.16
CA THR A 165 -25.19 -8.07 1.46
C THR A 165 -25.19 -6.72 2.15
N VAL A 166 -25.43 -6.69 3.46
CA VAL A 166 -25.36 -5.46 4.24
C VAL A 166 -23.95 -4.87 4.12
N GLN A 167 -23.84 -3.69 3.49
CA GLN A 167 -22.54 -3.04 3.20
C GLN A 167 -21.66 -2.93 4.46
N ARG A 168 -22.26 -2.63 5.61
CA ARG A 168 -21.55 -2.55 6.90
C ARG A 168 -20.94 -3.89 7.30
N LEU A 169 -21.64 -5.00 7.07
CA LEU A 169 -21.13 -6.34 7.38
C LEU A 169 -20.00 -6.71 6.42
N TRP A 170 -20.15 -6.44 5.12
CA TRP A 170 -19.11 -6.65 4.10
C TRP A 170 -17.80 -5.93 4.48
N ILE A 171 -17.89 -4.62 4.76
CA ILE A 171 -16.75 -3.82 5.20
C ILE A 171 -16.20 -4.35 6.52
N GLY A 172 -17.07 -4.66 7.49
CA GLY A 172 -16.69 -5.12 8.82
C GLY A 172 -15.92 -6.43 8.81
N VAL A 173 -16.40 -7.43 8.06
CA VAL A 173 -15.75 -8.76 7.96
C VAL A 173 -14.39 -8.64 7.30
N LEU A 174 -14.31 -8.00 6.13
CA LEU A 174 -13.04 -7.86 5.41
C LEU A 174 -12.04 -6.99 6.16
N SER A 175 -12.49 -5.89 6.77
CA SER A 175 -11.61 -5.06 7.61
C SER A 175 -11.18 -5.79 8.88
N GLY A 176 -12.03 -6.65 9.46
CA GLY A 176 -11.66 -7.50 10.59
C GLY A 176 -10.56 -8.50 10.22
N LEU A 177 -10.67 -9.15 9.05
CA LEU A 177 -9.61 -10.03 8.54
C LEU A 177 -8.32 -9.28 8.30
N ILE A 178 -8.37 -8.15 7.58
CA ILE A 178 -7.19 -7.31 7.31
C ILE A 178 -6.55 -6.84 8.62
N LEU A 179 -7.36 -6.44 9.61
CA LEU A 179 -6.86 -6.03 10.92
C LEU A 179 -6.11 -7.17 11.61
N LEU A 180 -6.65 -8.38 11.64
CA LEU A 180 -5.98 -9.53 12.24
C LEU A 180 -4.64 -9.85 11.55
N PHE A 181 -4.62 -9.89 10.21
CA PHE A 181 -3.39 -10.14 9.45
C PHE A 181 -2.35 -9.03 9.68
N SER A 182 -2.77 -7.77 9.61
CA SER A 182 -1.88 -6.62 9.82
C SER A 182 -1.30 -6.57 11.24
N LEU A 183 -2.09 -6.89 12.27
CA LEU A 183 -1.57 -6.97 13.64
C LEU A 183 -0.58 -8.12 13.82
N LYS A 184 -0.84 -9.29 13.22
CA LYS A 184 0.12 -10.41 13.19
C LYS A 184 1.44 -9.98 12.55
N MET A 185 1.39 -9.35 11.38
CA MET A 185 2.58 -8.85 10.69
C MET A 185 3.31 -7.78 11.51
N ALA A 186 2.59 -6.86 12.15
CA ALA A 186 3.18 -5.85 13.01
C ALA A 186 3.94 -6.48 14.19
N ILE A 187 3.37 -7.50 14.84
CA ILE A 187 4.03 -8.20 15.95
C ILE A 187 5.30 -8.93 15.46
N GLU A 188 5.22 -9.62 14.31
CA GLU A 188 6.36 -10.34 13.72
C GLU A 188 7.50 -9.40 13.32
N ARG A 189 7.17 -8.15 12.97
CA ARG A 189 8.12 -7.12 12.52
C ARG A 189 8.48 -6.11 13.61
N ILE A 190 8.23 -6.40 14.89
CA ILE A 190 8.71 -5.54 15.98
C ILE A 190 10.25 -5.46 15.92
N PRO A 191 10.86 -4.26 15.94
CA PRO A 191 12.31 -4.11 15.79
C PRO A 191 13.15 -4.91 16.79
N GLU A 192 12.66 -5.09 18.02
CA GLU A 192 13.32 -5.89 19.07
C GLU A 192 13.30 -7.39 18.77
N ILE A 193 12.22 -7.90 18.18
CA ILE A 193 12.06 -9.31 17.82
C ILE A 193 12.91 -9.63 16.59
N GLN A 194 12.96 -8.71 15.61
CA GLN A 194 13.78 -8.89 14.41
C GLN A 194 15.26 -9.07 14.74
N LYS A 195 15.81 -8.31 15.68
CA LYS A 195 17.22 -8.47 16.13
C LYS A 195 17.52 -9.90 16.59
N HIS A 196 16.58 -10.56 17.29
CA HIS A 196 16.78 -11.93 17.77
C HIS A 196 16.69 -12.99 16.66
N THR A 197 15.92 -12.73 15.59
CA THR A 197 15.81 -13.65 14.45
C THR A 197 17.08 -13.64 13.59
N TYR A 198 17.68 -12.48 13.32
CA TYR A 198 18.94 -12.38 12.58
C TYR A 198 20.14 -12.95 13.34
N THR A 199 20.16 -12.86 14.66
CA THR A 199 21.27 -13.39 15.48
C THR A 199 21.25 -14.93 15.58
N LYS A 200 20.14 -15.60 15.24
CA LYS A 200 20.04 -17.07 15.22
C LYS A 200 20.39 -17.71 13.87
N GLN A 201 20.57 -16.90 12.83
CA GLN A 201 20.89 -17.36 11.47
C GLN A 201 22.35 -17.09 11.05
N GLN A 202 23.17 -16.56 11.97
CA GLN A 202 24.63 -16.50 11.88
C GLN A 202 25.24 -17.49 12.87
#